data_AF-A0AAU8FQL5-F1
#
_entry.id   AF-A0AAU8FQL5-F1
#
_cell.length_a   1.000
_cell.length_b   1.000
_cell.length_c   1.000
_cell.angle_alpha   90.00
_cell.angle_beta   90.00
_cell.angle_gamma   90.00
#
_symmetry.space_group_name_H-M   'P 1'
#
loop_
_entity.id
_entity.type
_entity.pdbx_description
1 polymer ?
#
loop_
_entity_poly.entity_id
_entity_poly.type
_entity_poly.pdbx_seq_one_letter_code
_entity_poly.pdbx_strand_id
1 'polypeptide(L)'
;MSDARNIVRCVARIWRMYKRQESLFRSAMGLDTTSRLRRICSNGYMMSLLFKKDVGSMYESVKSNLDDGELSSITRSADDFDADSVSQYELLSEIASQQQVILEEYRALLPHLDQDSDAARACAEHIDKLSVLESSLVKEVGSLPDNRQEDFSFVA
;
A
#
# COMPACT_ATOMS: atom_id res chain seq x y z
N MET A 1 -18.58 -16.77 -14.76
CA MET A 1 -19.05 -16.20 -13.48
C MET A 1 -17.99 -16.20 -12.37
N SER A 2 -16.74 -16.62 -12.62
CA SER A 2 -15.65 -16.64 -11.62
C SER A 2 -14.90 -15.30 -11.50
N ASP A 3 -14.72 -14.60 -12.63
CA ASP A 3 -13.66 -13.58 -12.72
C ASP A 3 -14.07 -12.23 -12.12
N ALA A 4 -15.32 -11.80 -12.31
CA ALA A 4 -15.84 -10.57 -11.70
C ALA A 4 -15.76 -10.60 -10.17
N ARG A 5 -16.09 -11.74 -9.55
CA ARG A 5 -16.00 -11.90 -8.09
C ARG A 5 -14.55 -11.85 -7.59
N ASN A 6 -13.62 -12.43 -8.35
CA ASN A 6 -12.19 -12.39 -8.02
C ASN A 6 -11.62 -10.97 -8.19
N ILE A 7 -12.00 -10.26 -9.25
CA ILE A 7 -11.68 -8.85 -9.48
C ILE A 7 -12.18 -8.00 -8.31
N VAL A 8 -13.47 -8.10 -7.95
CA VAL A 8 -14.04 -7.31 -6.84
C VAL A 8 -13.35 -7.59 -5.51
N ARG A 9 -13.00 -8.85 -5.23
CA ARG A 9 -12.22 -9.20 -4.03
C ARG A 9 -10.83 -8.58 -4.04
N CYS A 10 -10.13 -8.64 -5.17
CA CYS A 10 -8.78 -8.10 -5.30
C CYS A 10 -8.80 -6.57 -5.19
N VAL A 11 -9.73 -5.90 -5.89
CA VAL A 11 -9.95 -4.45 -5.81
C VAL A 11 -10.29 -4.01 -4.38
N ALA A 12 -11.20 -4.72 -3.69
CA ALA A 12 -11.54 -4.44 -2.30
C ALA A 12 -10.36 -4.64 -1.35
N ARG A 13 -9.50 -5.63 -1.62
CA ARG A 13 -8.28 -5.90 -0.85
C ARG A 13 -7.27 -4.75 -1.03
N ILE A 14 -6.97 -4.37 -2.27
CA ILE A 14 -6.10 -3.23 -2.60
C ILE A 14 -6.62 -1.96 -1.94
N TRP A 15 -7.93 -1.71 -1.97
CA TRP A 15 -8.53 -0.55 -1.34
C TRP A 15 -8.29 -0.49 0.18
N ARG A 16 -8.41 -1.62 0.88
CA ARG A 16 -8.09 -1.72 2.32
C ARG A 16 -6.60 -1.52 2.59
N MET A 17 -5.75 -2.08 1.74
CA MET A 17 -4.31 -1.87 1.83
C MET A 17 -3.98 -0.37 1.75
N TYR A 18 -4.62 0.40 0.87
CA TYR A 18 -4.40 1.85 0.85
C TYR A 18 -4.87 2.59 2.11
N LYS A 19 -5.94 2.12 2.78
CA LYS A 19 -6.34 2.70 4.08
C LYS A 19 -5.24 2.51 5.12
N ARG A 20 -4.66 1.30 5.19
CA ARG A 20 -3.56 1.02 6.11
C ARG A 20 -2.30 1.81 5.71
N GLN A 21 -1.98 1.86 4.42
CA GLN A 21 -0.84 2.61 3.88
C GLN A 21 -0.93 4.12 4.21
N GLU A 22 -2.14 4.70 4.13
CA GLU A 22 -2.41 6.08 4.52
C GLU A 22 -2.06 6.32 5.99
N SER A 23 -2.48 5.41 6.89
CA SER A 23 -2.18 5.51 8.32
C SER A 23 -0.67 5.44 8.58
N LEU A 24 0.02 4.46 7.98
CA LEU A 24 1.45 4.28 8.16
C LEU A 24 2.25 5.50 7.68
N PHE A 25 1.94 6.03 6.49
CA PHE A 25 2.62 7.23 6.00
C PHE A 25 2.31 8.46 6.86
N ARG A 26 1.09 8.58 7.42
CA ARG A 26 0.74 9.64 8.36
C ARG A 26 1.59 9.56 9.62
N SER A 27 1.73 8.38 10.21
CA SER A 27 2.60 8.16 11.38
C SER A 27 4.06 8.45 11.05
N ALA A 28 4.56 7.98 9.90
CA ALA A 28 5.95 8.21 9.50
C ALA A 28 6.28 9.69 9.26
N MET A 29 5.33 10.49 8.77
CA MET A 29 5.52 11.95 8.64
C MET A 29 5.55 12.68 9.98
N GLY A 30 5.01 12.08 11.05
CA GLY A 30 5.08 12.62 12.42
C GLY A 30 6.45 12.39 13.08
N LEU A 31 7.27 11.50 12.54
CA LEU A 31 8.61 11.23 13.05
C LEU A 31 9.61 12.31 12.64
N ASP A 32 10.61 12.55 13.49
CA ASP A 32 11.75 13.39 13.11
C ASP A 32 12.63 12.63 12.12
N THR A 33 12.45 12.97 10.85
CA THR A 33 13.03 12.30 9.70
C THR A 33 13.78 13.28 8.81
N THR A 34 14.69 12.75 7.99
CA THR A 34 15.39 13.57 6.99
C THR A 34 14.39 14.23 6.04
N SER A 35 14.75 15.39 5.49
CA SER A 35 13.90 16.11 4.52
C SER A 35 13.54 15.26 3.30
N ARG A 36 14.46 14.38 2.89
CA ARG A 36 14.28 13.42 1.80
C ARG A 36 13.24 12.36 2.14
N LEU A 37 13.38 11.72 3.30
CA LEU A 37 12.44 10.69 3.75
C LEU A 37 11.05 11.28 3.98
N ARG A 38 10.97 12.47 4.59
CA ARG A 38 9.71 13.20 4.75
C ARG A 38 9.01 13.43 3.41
N ARG A 39 9.75 13.84 2.37
CA ARG A 39 9.20 14.02 1.02
C ARG A 39 8.69 12.71 0.41
N ILE A 40 9.42 11.61 0.61
CA ILE A 40 8.99 10.28 0.15
C ILE A 40 7.70 9.86 0.87
N CYS A 41 7.63 10.02 2.19
CA CYS A 41 6.43 9.71 2.98
C CYS A 41 5.24 10.59 2.59
N SER A 42 5.44 11.90 2.35
CA SER A 42 4.38 12.79 1.86
C SER A 42 3.88 12.40 0.47
N ASN A 43 4.78 12.02 -0.44
CA ASN A 43 4.39 11.54 -1.77
C ASN A 43 3.60 10.22 -1.66
N GLY A 44 4.08 9.27 -0.87
CA GLY A 44 3.41 8.00 -0.61
C GLY A 44 2.02 8.18 0.02
N TYR A 45 1.87 9.12 0.95
CA TYR A 45 0.59 9.50 1.54
C TYR A 45 -0.38 10.03 0.47
N MET A 46 0.05 10.97 -0.36
CA MET A 46 -0.78 11.52 -1.45
C MET A 46 -1.19 10.44 -2.45
N MET A 47 -0.24 9.60 -2.86
CA MET A 47 -0.52 8.47 -3.76
C MET A 47 -1.54 7.51 -3.15
N SER A 48 -1.43 7.21 -1.85
CA SER A 48 -2.39 6.35 -1.15
C SER A 48 -3.80 6.92 -1.19
N LEU A 49 -3.96 8.24 -1.01
CA LEU A 49 -5.27 8.91 -1.09
C LEU A 49 -5.86 8.87 -2.50
N LEU A 50 -5.04 9.20 -3.51
CA LEU A 50 -5.48 9.25 -4.91
C LEU A 50 -5.84 7.85 -5.41
N PHE A 51 -4.94 6.89 -5.26
CA PHE A 51 -5.16 5.54 -5.75
C PHE A 51 -6.28 4.82 -4.99
N LYS A 52 -6.48 5.10 -3.70
CA LYS A 52 -7.66 4.61 -2.97
C LYS A 52 -8.96 5.09 -3.62
N LYS A 53 -9.03 6.34 -4.08
CA LYS A 53 -10.21 6.89 -4.77
C LYS A 53 -10.41 6.22 -6.12
N ASP A 54 -9.33 6.03 -6.88
CA ASP A 54 -9.38 5.41 -8.20
C ASP A 54 -9.79 3.94 -8.10
N VAL A 55 -9.22 3.18 -7.15
CA VAL A 55 -9.62 1.80 -6.83
C VAL A 55 -11.07 1.74 -6.34
N GLY A 56 -11.52 2.72 -5.55
CA GLY A 56 -12.93 2.82 -5.17
C GLY A 56 -13.86 3.00 -6.37
N SER A 57 -13.40 3.75 -7.38
CA SER A 57 -14.15 3.95 -8.63
C SER A 57 -14.18 2.67 -9.49
N MET A 58 -13.06 1.93 -9.53
CA MET A 58 -13.01 0.59 -10.14
C MET A 58 -13.93 -0.41 -9.41
N TYR A 59 -14.01 -0.32 -8.08
CA TYR A 59 -14.89 -1.19 -7.30
C TYR A 59 -16.34 -0.97 -7.68
N GLU A 60 -16.83 0.27 -7.71
CA GLU A 60 -18.23 0.56 -8.05
C GLU A 60 -18.56 0.20 -9.51
N SER A 61 -17.60 0.35 -10.44
CA SER A 61 -17.83 -0.05 -11.84
C SER A 61 -18.01 -1.56 -12.01
N VAL A 62 -17.26 -2.38 -11.26
CA VAL A 62 -17.35 -3.84 -11.33
C VAL A 62 -18.49 -4.37 -10.45
N LYS A 63 -18.69 -3.81 -9.25
CA LYS A 63 -19.74 -4.18 -8.30
C LYS A 63 -21.16 -4.03 -8.86
N SER A 64 -21.39 -3.05 -9.73
CA SER A 64 -22.70 -2.87 -10.38
C SER A 64 -23.18 -4.12 -11.15
N ASN A 65 -22.28 -5.07 -11.42
CA ASN A 65 -22.56 -6.33 -12.10
C ASN A 65 -22.71 -7.54 -11.15
N LEU A 66 -22.67 -7.34 -9.83
CA LEU A 66 -22.79 -8.40 -8.81
C LEU A 66 -24.05 -8.21 -7.95
N ASP A 67 -24.63 -9.31 -7.48
CA ASP A 67 -25.80 -9.28 -6.59
C ASP A 67 -25.40 -9.03 -5.12
N ASP A 68 -26.30 -8.45 -4.32
CA ASP A 68 -26.06 -8.04 -2.92
C ASP A 68 -25.53 -9.18 -2.01
N GLY A 69 -26.00 -10.40 -2.24
CA GLY A 69 -25.53 -11.58 -1.51
C GLY A 69 -24.04 -11.87 -1.73
N GLU A 70 -23.51 -11.58 -2.91
CA GLU A 70 -22.12 -11.84 -3.27
C GLU A 70 -21.16 -10.87 -2.57
N LEU A 71 -21.59 -9.62 -2.36
CA LEU A 71 -20.81 -8.55 -1.74
C LEU A 71 -20.60 -8.76 -0.23
N SER A 72 -21.61 -9.30 0.46
CA SER A 72 -21.57 -9.54 1.91
C SER A 72 -20.45 -10.48 2.36
N SER A 73 -20.04 -11.41 1.49
CA SER A 73 -18.94 -12.37 1.76
C SER A 73 -17.54 -11.77 1.61
N ILE A 74 -17.42 -10.59 0.99
CA ILE A 74 -16.14 -10.00 0.56
C ILE A 74 -15.62 -8.97 1.58
N THR A 75 -16.48 -8.47 2.48
CA THR A 75 -16.21 -7.27 3.30
C THR A 75 -15.49 -7.50 4.64
N ARG A 76 -15.17 -8.74 5.02
CA ARG A 76 -14.47 -9.03 6.29
C ARG A 76 -12.94 -8.98 6.15
N SER A 77 -12.32 -8.00 6.81
CA SER A 77 -11.30 -8.19 7.85
C SER A 77 -10.73 -6.85 8.30
N ALA A 78 -10.57 -6.72 9.62
CA ALA A 78 -9.88 -5.65 10.30
C ALA A 78 -8.36 -5.84 10.21
N ASP A 79 -7.64 -4.74 10.26
CA ASP A 79 -6.21 -4.72 10.58
C ASP A 79 -5.91 -3.37 11.22
N ASP A 80 -5.83 -3.36 12.54
CA ASP A 80 -5.38 -2.20 13.32
C ASP A 80 -3.89 -2.38 13.57
N PHE A 81 -3.06 -1.71 12.77
CA PHE A 81 -1.63 -1.58 13.06
C PHE A 81 -1.45 -0.40 14.01
N ASP A 82 -1.00 -0.68 15.24
CA ASP A 82 -0.71 0.34 16.25
C ASP A 82 0.67 0.97 15.99
N ALA A 83 0.69 2.01 15.17
CA ALA A 83 1.91 2.71 14.76
C ALA A 83 2.60 3.48 15.89
N ASP A 84 1.94 3.72 17.02
CA ASP A 84 2.47 4.55 18.11
C ASP A 84 3.47 3.78 19.01
N SER A 85 3.56 2.45 18.84
CA SER A 85 4.39 1.55 19.66
C SER A 85 5.68 1.06 18.98
N VAL A 86 5.93 1.49 17.74
CA VAL A 86 6.91 0.85 16.84
C VAL A 86 8.08 1.79 16.53
N SER A 87 9.30 1.25 16.41
CA SER A 87 10.48 2.05 16.07
C SER A 87 10.39 2.65 14.66
N GLN A 88 11.12 3.74 14.40
CA GLN A 88 11.17 4.35 13.06
C GLN A 88 11.57 3.35 11.98
N TYR A 89 12.57 2.51 12.25
CA TYR A 89 13.03 1.50 11.29
C TYR A 89 11.92 0.50 10.98
N GLU A 90 11.28 -0.07 12.00
CA GLU A 90 10.20 -1.04 11.83
C GLU A 90 8.99 -0.44 11.10
N LEU A 91 8.61 0.81 11.41
CA LEU A 91 7.53 1.50 10.70
C LEU A 91 7.85 1.66 9.20
N LEU A 92 9.08 2.04 8.86
CA LEU A 92 9.47 2.22 7.46
C LEU A 92 9.64 0.90 6.72
N SER A 93 10.13 -0.14 7.40
CA SER A 93 10.16 -1.50 6.87
C SER A 93 8.74 -2.03 6.60
N GLU A 94 7.81 -1.76 7.51
CA GLU A 94 6.39 -2.11 7.33
C GLU A 94 5.79 -1.38 6.12
N ILE A 95 6.04 -0.07 5.97
CA ILE A 95 5.62 0.70 4.79
C ILE A 95 6.17 0.08 3.50
N ALA A 96 7.45 -0.29 3.48
CA ALA A 96 8.08 -0.89 2.31
C ALA A 96 7.50 -2.28 1.99
N SER A 97 7.28 -3.12 3.01
CA SER A 97 6.66 -4.43 2.84
C SER A 97 5.24 -4.31 2.30
N GLN A 98 4.43 -3.41 2.87
CA GLN A 98 3.06 -3.22 2.42
C GLN A 98 2.99 -2.66 1.00
N GLN A 99 3.90 -1.76 0.65
CA GLN A 99 4.04 -1.24 -0.71
C GLN A 99 4.31 -2.37 -1.72
N GLN A 100 5.16 -3.33 -1.38
CA GLN A 100 5.44 -4.50 -2.21
C GLN A 100 4.20 -5.38 -2.38
N VAL A 101 3.47 -5.64 -1.29
CA VAL A 101 2.23 -6.44 -1.35
C VAL A 101 1.18 -5.78 -2.24
N ILE A 102 1.02 -4.44 -2.17
CA ILE A 102 0.11 -3.73 -3.07
C ILE A 102 0.53 -3.92 -4.54
N LEU A 103 1.83 -3.81 -4.86
CA LEU A 103 2.34 -4.04 -6.20
C LEU A 103 2.03 -5.45 -6.72
N GLU A 104 2.20 -6.46 -5.87
CA GLU A 104 1.89 -7.85 -6.20
C GLU A 104 0.40 -8.05 -6.47
N GLU A 105 -0.48 -7.43 -5.69
CA GLU A 105 -1.93 -7.47 -5.91
C GLU A 105 -2.33 -6.80 -7.23
N TYR A 106 -1.74 -5.66 -7.60
CA TYR A 106 -2.00 -5.06 -8.92
C TYR A 106 -1.51 -5.92 -10.07
N ARG A 107 -0.32 -6.53 -9.94
CA ARG A 107 0.23 -7.45 -10.95
C ARG A 107 -0.63 -8.71 -11.09
N ALA A 108 -1.24 -9.17 -10.00
CA ALA A 108 -2.19 -10.27 -10.02
C ALA A 108 -3.55 -9.86 -10.60
N LEU A 109 -4.00 -8.61 -10.38
CA LEU A 109 -5.26 -8.10 -10.92
C LEU A 109 -5.22 -7.87 -12.43
N LEU A 110 -4.11 -7.31 -12.94
CA LEU A 110 -4.00 -6.82 -14.32
C LEU A 110 -4.37 -7.87 -15.39
N PRO A 111 -3.95 -9.15 -15.31
CA PRO A 111 -4.32 -10.17 -16.30
C PRO A 111 -5.81 -10.52 -16.34
N HIS A 112 -6.57 -10.13 -15.30
CA HIS A 112 -8.03 -10.36 -15.24
C HIS A 112 -8.83 -9.19 -15.79
N LEU A 113 -8.18 -8.07 -16.13
CA LEU A 113 -8.82 -6.90 -16.71
C LEU A 113 -8.73 -6.98 -18.24
N ASP A 114 -9.74 -6.42 -18.91
CA ASP A 114 -9.67 -6.20 -20.34
C ASP A 114 -8.57 -5.19 -20.67
N GLN A 115 -7.68 -5.52 -21.62
CA GLN A 115 -6.42 -4.81 -21.85
C GLN A 115 -6.65 -3.34 -22.24
N ASP A 116 -7.72 -3.04 -22.96
CA ASP A 116 -8.05 -1.70 -23.42
C ASP A 116 -8.93 -0.91 -22.43
N SER A 117 -9.36 -1.56 -21.34
CA SER A 117 -10.21 -0.93 -20.33
C SER A 117 -9.49 0.20 -19.59
N ASP A 118 -10.26 1.20 -19.14
CA ASP A 118 -9.74 2.27 -18.27
C ASP A 118 -9.14 1.69 -16.98
N ALA A 119 -9.70 0.59 -16.47
CA ALA A 119 -9.21 -0.09 -15.27
C ALA A 119 -7.82 -0.70 -15.47
N ALA A 120 -7.56 -1.34 -16.62
CA ALA A 120 -6.23 -1.89 -16.92
C ALA A 120 -5.18 -0.78 -17.07
N ARG A 121 -5.53 0.32 -17.74
CA ARG A 121 -4.67 1.51 -17.87
C ARG A 121 -4.35 2.13 -16.50
N ALA A 122 -5.35 2.31 -15.65
CA ALA A 122 -5.16 2.82 -14.29
C ALA A 122 -4.26 1.89 -13.45
N CYS A 123 -4.48 0.57 -13.52
CA CYS A 123 -3.63 -0.40 -12.83
C CYS A 123 -2.17 -0.33 -13.28
N ALA A 124 -1.92 -0.25 -14.59
CA ALA A 124 -0.56 -0.13 -15.12
C ALA A 124 0.13 1.17 -14.65
N GLU A 125 -0.57 2.30 -14.70
CA GLU A 125 -0.04 3.58 -14.21
C GLU A 125 0.26 3.55 -12.70
N HIS A 126 -0.62 2.91 -11.92
CA HIS A 126 -0.39 2.71 -10.49
C HIS A 126 0.86 1.87 -10.25
N ILE A 127 1.03 0.74 -10.96
CA ILE A 127 2.22 -0.14 -10.85
C ILE A 127 3.50 0.66 -11.09
N ASP A 128 3.55 1.47 -12.15
CA ASP A 128 4.74 2.26 -12.49
C ASP A 128 5.10 3.24 -11.36
N LYS A 129 4.11 4.03 -10.92
CA LYS A 129 4.32 5.01 -9.86
C LYS A 129 4.69 4.36 -8.52
N LEU A 130 4.02 3.26 -8.17
CA LEU A 130 4.28 2.51 -6.95
C LEU A 130 5.68 1.86 -6.97
N SER A 131 6.16 1.41 -8.12
CA SER A 131 7.51 0.84 -8.27
C SER A 131 8.59 1.90 -8.03
N VAL A 132 8.39 3.12 -8.53
CA VAL A 132 9.31 4.25 -8.26
C VAL A 132 9.32 4.61 -6.76
N LEU A 133 8.16 4.61 -6.11
CA LEU A 133 8.05 4.87 -4.68
C LEU A 133 8.74 3.79 -3.85
N GLU A 134 8.49 2.51 -4.15
CA GLU A 134 9.11 1.35 -3.50
C GLU A 134 10.63 1.39 -3.59
N SER A 135 11.16 1.58 -4.80
CA SER A 135 12.60 1.72 -5.01
C SER A 135 13.21 2.91 -4.25
N SER A 136 12.44 3.97 -4.03
CA SER A 136 12.90 5.13 -3.24
C SER A 136 12.88 4.84 -1.74
N LEU A 137 11.83 4.17 -1.25
CA LEU A 137 11.70 3.76 0.15
C LEU A 137 12.78 2.77 0.55
N VAL A 138 12.98 1.69 -0.22
CA VAL A 138 13.98 0.66 0.07
C VAL A 138 15.40 1.24 0.16
N LYS A 139 15.73 2.18 -0.73
CA LYS A 139 17.03 2.87 -0.71
C LYS A 139 17.22 3.70 0.56
N GLU A 140 16.21 4.45 0.98
CA GLU A 140 16.30 5.25 2.19
C GLU A 140 16.33 4.38 3.45
N VAL A 141 15.49 3.34 3.53
CA VAL A 141 15.48 2.40 4.66
C VAL A 141 16.81 1.68 4.80
N GLY A 142 17.41 1.23 3.70
CA GLY A 142 18.73 0.59 3.71
C GLY A 142 19.89 1.54 4.04
N SER A 143 19.66 2.85 4.03
CA SER A 143 20.64 3.86 4.42
C SER A 143 20.52 4.32 5.87
N LEU A 144 19.46 3.91 6.58
CA LEU A 144 19.32 4.21 7.99
C LEU A 144 20.31 3.37 8.80
N PRO A 145 20.98 3.95 9.81
CA PRO A 145 21.79 3.18 10.73
C PRO A 145 20.89 2.15 11.41
N ASP A 146 21.30 0.88 11.35
CA ASP A 146 20.65 -0.18 12.12
C ASP A 146 21.02 0.06 13.60
N ASN A 147 20.15 0.74 14.34
CA ASN A 147 20.33 1.03 15.77
C ASN A 147 20.39 -0.24 16.64
N ARG A 148 20.41 -1.45 16.05
CA ARG A 148 20.68 -2.72 16.73
C ARG A 148 22.16 -2.95 17.07
N GLN A 149 23.06 -2.03 16.71
CA GLN A 149 24.52 -2.26 16.86
C GLN A 149 25.24 -1.36 17.88
N GLU A 150 24.53 -0.55 18.67
CA GLU A 150 25.12 0.27 19.73
C GLU A 150 24.68 -0.19 21.12
N ASP A 151 25.09 -1.39 21.55
CA ASP A 151 24.97 -1.78 22.98
C ASP A 151 26.04 -2.81 23.43
N PHE A 152 27.22 -2.83 22.79
CA PHE A 152 28.38 -3.56 23.33
C PHE A 152 29.65 -2.73 23.20
N SER A 153 29.77 -1.70 24.02
CA SER A 153 31.07 -1.11 24.32
C SER A 153 31.08 -0.54 25.73
N PHE A 154 32.04 -1.06 26.51
CA PHE A 154 32.55 -0.56 27.79
C PHE A 154 31.82 -0.99 29.08
N VAL A 155 32.29 -2.10 29.64
CA VAL A 155 32.67 -2.13 31.05
C VAL A 155 34.15 -2.54 31.10
N ALA A 156 34.96 -1.62 31.61
CA ALA A 156 36.39 -1.78 31.84
C ALA A 156 36.68 -2.65 33.08
#